data_AF-D4MPU9-F1
#
_entry.id   AF-D4MPU9-F1
#
_cell.length_a   1.000
_cell.length_b   1.000
_cell.length_c   1.000
_cell.angle_alpha   90.00
_cell.angle_beta   90.00
_cell.angle_gamma   90.00
#
_symmetry.space_group_name_H-M   'P 1'
#
loop_
_entity.id
_entity.type
_entity.pdbx_description
1 polymer ?
#
loop_
_entity_poly.entity_id
_entity_poly.type
_entity_poly.pdbx_seq_one_letter_code
_entity_poly.pdbx_strand_id
1 'polypeptide(L)'
;MKQKNIKVAYTSRCTGGSYTQVPKIQMEGRWLEELGFSIGSTIVVEYDEGSICIRQMTGEELADCRREQLKKELAAKSASIRKLQKSLNGDLQALSLVAESPHGYRS
;
A
#
# COMPACT_ATOMS: atom_id res chain seq x y z
N MET A 1 -0.24 2.72 -37.40
CA MET A 1 -0.65 2.15 -36.09
C MET A 1 -0.49 0.64 -36.13
N LYS A 2 0.06 0.01 -35.09
CA LYS A 2 0.08 -1.46 -34.95
C LYS A 2 -1.20 -1.87 -34.19
N GLN A 3 -1.95 -2.85 -34.70
CA GLN A 3 -3.16 -3.36 -34.06
C GLN A 3 -3.04 -4.86 -33.85
N LYS A 4 -3.54 -5.36 -32.72
CA LYS A 4 -3.60 -6.79 -32.41
C LYS A 4 -4.97 -7.10 -31.82
N ASN A 5 -5.66 -8.06 -32.42
CA ASN A 5 -6.98 -8.48 -31.96
C ASN A 5 -6.79 -9.53 -30.86
N ILE A 6 -7.35 -9.27 -29.68
CA ILE A 6 -7.29 -10.16 -28.51
C ILE A 6 -8.72 -10.49 -28.11
N LYS A 7 -8.97 -11.75 -27.78
CA LYS A 7 -10.27 -12.20 -27.29
C LYS A 7 -10.29 -12.13 -25.76
N VAL A 8 -11.43 -11.75 -25.22
CA VAL A 8 -11.71 -11.90 -23.79
C VAL A 8 -11.95 -13.38 -23.51
N ALA A 9 -11.24 -13.92 -22.52
CA ALA A 9 -11.41 -15.28 -22.05
C ALA A 9 -12.01 -15.27 -20.64
N TYR A 10 -12.66 -16.35 -20.24
CA TYR A 10 -13.02 -16.54 -18.82
C TYR A 10 -11.87 -17.18 -18.06
N THR A 11 -11.64 -16.73 -16.83
CA THR A 11 -10.78 -17.41 -15.87
C THR A 11 -11.58 -17.78 -14.64
N SER A 12 -11.35 -18.99 -14.13
CA SER A 12 -11.92 -19.43 -12.86
C SER A 12 -11.06 -18.92 -11.71
N ARG A 13 -11.66 -18.26 -10.73
CA ARG A 13 -11.02 -17.95 -9.45
C ARG A 13 -11.64 -18.79 -8.35
N CYS A 14 -10.80 -19.49 -7.59
CA CYS A 14 -11.20 -20.09 -6.32
C CYS A 14 -11.04 -19.05 -5.23
N THR A 15 -12.13 -18.66 -4.60
CA THR A 15 -12.08 -17.80 -3.41
C THR A 15 -13.03 -18.38 -2.36
N GLY A 16 -12.48 -18.77 -1.21
CA GLY A 16 -13.25 -19.32 -0.10
C GLY A 16 -14.04 -20.61 -0.41
N GLY A 17 -13.56 -21.47 -1.31
CA GLY A 17 -14.24 -22.72 -1.68
C GLY A 17 -15.32 -22.58 -2.75
N SER A 18 -15.55 -21.38 -3.28
CA SER A 18 -16.44 -21.14 -4.43
C SER A 18 -15.66 -20.89 -5.72
N TYR A 19 -16.19 -21.36 -6.85
CA TYR A 19 -15.66 -21.09 -8.18
C TYR A 19 -16.45 -19.95 -8.82
N THR A 20 -15.78 -18.85 -9.15
CA THR A 20 -16.37 -17.76 -9.94
C THR A 20 -15.65 -17.62 -11.27
N GLN A 21 -16.41 -17.54 -12.36
CA GLN A 21 -15.88 -17.21 -13.67
C GLN A 21 -15.85 -15.69 -13.83
N VAL A 22 -14.68 -15.15 -14.13
CA VAL A 22 -14.51 -13.71 -14.36
C VAL A 22 -13.84 -13.45 -15.71
N PRO A 23 -14.18 -12.35 -16.40
CA PRO A 23 -13.51 -11.96 -17.64
C PRO A 23 -12.01 -11.70 -17.42
N LYS A 24 -11.20 -12.12 -18.39
CA LYS A 24 -9.74 -11.95 -18.42
C LYS A 24 -9.30 -11.52 -19.81
N ILE A 25 -8.51 -10.45 -19.86
CA ILE A 25 -7.72 -10.07 -21.04
C ILE A 25 -6.29 -10.53 -20.78
N GLN A 26 -5.70 -11.26 -21.73
CA GLN A 26 -4.34 -11.76 -21.64
C GLN A 26 -3.54 -11.26 -22.85
N MET A 27 -2.42 -10.59 -22.57
CA MET A 27 -1.51 -10.05 -23.56
C MET A 27 -0.10 -10.49 -23.19
N GLU A 28 0.57 -11.18 -24.12
CA GLU A 28 1.90 -11.76 -23.91
C GLU A 28 2.76 -11.57 -25.16
N GLY A 29 4.08 -11.50 -24.96
CA GLY A 29 5.09 -11.48 -26.01
C GLY A 29 6.08 -10.31 -25.92
N ARG A 30 7.21 -10.46 -26.64
CA ARG A 30 8.32 -9.48 -26.67
C ARG A 30 7.90 -8.07 -27.10
N TRP A 31 6.83 -7.96 -27.87
CA TRP A 31 6.25 -6.67 -28.28
C TRP A 31 5.81 -5.79 -27.11
N LEU A 32 5.52 -6.36 -25.93
CA LEU A 32 5.24 -5.58 -24.72
C LEU A 32 6.50 -4.89 -24.19
N GLU A 33 7.62 -5.61 -24.14
CA GLU A 33 8.92 -5.06 -23.74
C GLU A 33 9.40 -4.00 -24.75
N GLU A 34 9.19 -4.22 -26.05
CA GLU A 34 9.49 -3.23 -27.11
C GLU A 34 8.69 -1.92 -26.97
N LEU A 35 7.49 -1.99 -26.38
CA LEU A 35 6.67 -0.83 -26.04
C LEU A 35 7.03 -0.22 -24.67
N GLY A 36 8.05 -0.76 -23.99
CA GLY A 36 8.54 -0.35 -22.68
C GLY A 36 7.76 -0.89 -21.48
N PHE A 37 6.88 -1.88 -21.68
CA PHE A 37 6.27 -2.63 -20.59
C PHE A 37 7.21 -3.73 -20.09
N SER A 38 8.27 -3.31 -19.40
CA SER A 38 9.27 -4.21 -18.81
C SER A 38 8.77 -4.85 -17.52
N ILE A 39 9.31 -6.03 -17.20
CA ILE A 39 9.05 -6.71 -15.92
C ILE A 39 9.46 -5.79 -14.76
N GLY A 40 8.56 -5.60 -13.80
CA GLY A 40 8.76 -4.73 -12.64
C GLY A 40 8.33 -3.26 -12.85
N SER A 41 8.02 -2.86 -14.09
CA SER A 41 7.44 -1.54 -14.35
C SER A 41 6.03 -1.42 -13.78
N THR A 42 5.70 -0.25 -13.23
CA THR A 42 4.32 0.08 -12.85
C THR A 42 3.58 0.64 -14.05
N ILE A 43 2.38 0.12 -14.29
CA ILE A 43 1.50 0.56 -15.38
C ILE A 43 0.28 1.26 -14.81
N VAL A 44 -0.26 2.19 -15.59
CA VAL A 44 -1.55 2.82 -15.31
C VAL A 44 -2.58 2.20 -16.25
N VAL A 45 -3.70 1.78 -15.68
CA VAL A 45 -4.85 1.25 -16.41
C VAL A 45 -6.01 2.20 -16.17
N GLU A 46 -6.29 3.04 -17.17
CA GLU A 46 -7.45 3.93 -17.20
C GLU A 46 -8.57 3.20 -17.93
N TYR A 47 -9.80 3.35 -17.44
CA TYR A 47 -10.97 2.73 -18.03
C TYR A 47 -12.11 3.74 -18.13
N ASP A 48 -12.83 3.68 -19.23
CA ASP A 48 -14.01 4.49 -19.53
C ASP A 48 -15.04 3.60 -20.23
N GLU A 49 -16.21 4.16 -20.57
CA GLU A 49 -17.27 3.40 -21.24
C GLU A 49 -16.80 2.82 -22.58
N GLY A 50 -16.68 1.49 -22.63
CA GLY A 50 -16.24 0.75 -23.82
C GLY A 50 -14.74 0.81 -24.13
N SER A 51 -13.91 1.44 -23.30
CA SER A 51 -12.48 1.56 -23.57
C SER A 51 -11.59 1.34 -22.34
N ILE A 52 -10.43 0.72 -22.57
CA ILE A 52 -9.37 0.58 -21.57
C ILE A 52 -8.10 1.12 -22.20
N CYS A 53 -7.49 2.10 -21.55
CA CYS A 53 -6.20 2.66 -21.93
C CYS A 53 -5.12 2.13 -20.96
N ILE A 54 -4.15 1.39 -21.51
CA ILE A 54 -3.00 0.91 -20.73
C ILE A 54 -1.80 1.72 -21.16
N ARG A 55 -1.18 2.40 -20.20
CA ARG A 55 0.03 3.21 -20.42
C ARG A 55 1.06 2.96 -19.33
N GLN A 56 2.31 3.32 -19.62
CA GLN A 56 3.33 3.39 -18.59
C GLN A 56 3.02 4.54 -17.63
N MET A 57 3.34 4.34 -16.36
CA MET A 57 3.28 5.43 -15.38
C MET A 57 4.41 6.43 -15.70
N THR A 58 4.09 7.71 -15.72
CA THR A 58 5.11 8.74 -15.96
C THR A 58 5.99 8.93 -14.72
N GLY A 59 7.19 9.50 -14.91
CA GLY A 59 8.13 9.72 -13.80
C GLY A 59 7.57 10.60 -12.68
N GLU A 60 6.71 11.57 -13.02
CA GLU A 60 6.05 12.45 -12.05
C GLU A 60 5.02 11.70 -11.22
N GLU A 61 4.18 10.88 -11.85
CA GLU A 61 3.19 10.05 -11.16
C GLU A 61 3.86 9.04 -10.21
N LEU A 62 4.96 8.41 -10.65
CA LEU A 62 5.77 7.53 -9.82
C LEU A 62 6.34 8.26 -8.60
N ALA A 63 6.83 9.48 -8.79
CA ALA A 63 7.36 10.30 -7.70
C ALA A 63 6.26 10.68 -6.70
N ASP A 64 5.07 11.03 -7.18
CA ASP A 64 3.92 11.33 -6.32
C ASP A 64 3.43 10.12 -5.56
N CYS A 65 3.25 8.97 -6.20
CA CYS A 65 2.91 7.73 -5.52
C CYS A 65 3.95 7.36 -4.45
N ARG A 66 5.24 7.50 -4.78
CA ARG A 66 6.32 7.23 -3.83
C ARG A 66 6.29 8.22 -2.66
N ARG A 67 6.03 9.49 -2.93
CA ARG A 67 5.91 10.53 -1.91
C ARG A 67 4.75 10.26 -0.96
N GLU A 68 3.59 9.87 -1.48
CA GLU A 68 2.44 9.50 -0.67
C GLU A 68 2.68 8.24 0.16
N GLN A 69 3.36 7.24 -0.39
CA GLN A 69 3.76 6.05 0.35
C GLN A 69 4.72 6.39 1.50
N LEU A 70 5.73 7.22 1.24
CA LEU A 70 6.67 7.70 2.26
C LEU A 70 5.96 8.53 3.34
N LYS A 71 4.99 9.39 2.98
CA LYS A 71 4.18 10.15 3.95
C LYS A 71 3.38 9.23 4.86
N LYS A 72 2.74 8.19 4.30
CA LYS A 72 2.00 7.19 5.10
C LYS A 72 2.92 6.45 6.05
N GLU A 73 4.11 6.06 5.60
CA GLU A 73 5.09 5.39 6.45
C GLU A 73 5.60 6.32 7.57
N LEU A 74 5.86 7.59 7.24
CA LEU A 74 6.27 8.60 8.22
C LEU A 74 5.17 8.89 9.24
N ALA A 75 3.91 8.92 8.82
CA ALA A 75 2.76 9.03 9.71
C ALA A 75 2.62 7.81 10.63
N ALA A 76 2.80 6.60 10.12
CA ALA A 76 2.78 5.38 10.92
C ALA A 76 3.92 5.34 11.95
N LYS A 77 5.15 5.67 11.53
CA LYS A 77 6.32 5.72 12.43
C LYS A 77 6.16 6.79 13.50
N SER A 78 5.72 8.00 13.15
CA SER A 78 5.49 9.08 14.12
C SER A 78 4.39 8.75 15.13
N ALA A 79 3.30 8.09 14.70
CA ALA A 79 2.26 7.61 15.60
C ALA A 79 2.79 6.56 16.59
N SER A 80 3.63 5.62 16.14
CA SER A 80 4.28 4.63 17.01
C SER A 80 5.23 5.29 18.01
N ILE A 81 6.07 6.23 17.56
CA ILE A 81 6.97 6.98 18.45
C ILE A 81 6.17 7.72 19.53
N ARG A 82 5.10 8.41 19.15
CA ARG A 82 4.24 9.13 20.10
C ARG A 82 3.63 8.20 21.16
N LYS A 83 3.18 7.01 20.76
CA LYS A 83 2.66 6.00 21.69
C LYS A 83 3.73 5.54 22.69
N LEU A 84 4.93 5.25 22.19
CA LEU A 84 6.06 4.84 23.04
C LEU A 84 6.45 5.94 24.03
N GLN A 85 6.53 7.20 23.59
CA GLN A 85 6.80 8.35 24.47
C GLN A 85 5.74 8.49 25.56
N LYS A 86 4.46 8.30 25.24
CA LYS A 86 3.37 8.37 26.22
C LYS A 86 3.48 7.24 27.26
N SER A 87 3.81 6.03 26.83
CA SER A 87 4.03 4.90 27.75
C SER A 87 5.20 5.20 28.69
N LEU A 88 6.35 5.60 28.14
CA LEU A 88 7.55 5.91 28.92
C LEU A 88 7.32 7.02 29.95
N ASN A 89 6.60 8.08 29.57
CA ASN A 89 6.27 9.16 30.51
C ASN A 89 5.30 8.69 31.61
N GLY A 90 4.35 7.81 31.30
CA GLY A 90 3.49 7.17 32.30
C GLY A 90 4.30 6.35 33.29
N ASP A 91 5.26 5.56 32.79
CA ASP A 91 6.15 4.76 33.63
C ASP A 91 7.01 5.65 34.56
N LEU A 92 7.55 6.76 34.04
CA LEU A 92 8.31 7.74 34.84
C LEU A 92 7.46 8.40 35.93
N GLN A 93 6.22 8.78 35.62
CA GLN A 93 5.30 9.35 36.61
C GLN A 93 4.91 8.33 37.69
N ALA A 94 4.67 7.07 37.32
CA ALA A 94 4.38 6.01 38.27
C ALA A 94 5.55 5.79 39.24
N LEU A 95 6.79 5.80 38.74
CA LEU A 95 7.99 5.68 39.59
C LEU A 95 8.18 6.87 40.54
N SER A 96 7.80 8.09 40.12
CA SER A 96 7.89 9.30 40.96
C SER A 96 6.91 9.28 42.15
N LEU A 97 5.75 8.64 42.01
CA LEU A 97 4.70 8.63 43.04
C LEU A 97 4.96 7.62 44.18
N VAL A 98 5.99 6.78 44.06
CA VAL A 98 6.32 5.74 45.06
C VAL A 98 7.22 6.27 46.20
N ALA A 99 7.77 7.49 46.09
CA ALA A 99 8.78 8.00 47.02
C ALA A 99 8.25 8.77 48.25
N GLU A 100 6.96 9.10 48.35
CA GLU A 100 6.42 9.82 49.51
C GLU A 100 5.55 8.92 50.39
N SER A 101 6.18 8.22 51.34
CA SER A 101 5.49 7.63 52.49
C SER A 101 5.40 8.67 53.61
N PRO A 102 4.22 9.15 54.01
CA PRO A 102 4.09 10.04 55.14
C PRO A 102 4.04 9.19 56.41
N HIS A 103 5.18 8.65 56.84
CA HIS A 103 5.30 8.08 58.17
C HIS A 103 5.43 9.22 59.20
N GLY A 104 4.29 9.85 59.49
CA GLY A 104 4.11 10.59 60.73
C GLY A 104 4.07 9.60 61.90
N TYR A 105 5.23 9.34 62.51
CA TYR A 105 5.28 8.69 63.82
C TYR A 105 4.56 9.59 64.83
N ARG A 106 3.40 9.14 65.30
CA ARG A 106 2.65 9.76 66.39
C ARG A 106 3.18 9.18 67.70
N SER A 107 3.84 10.03 68.50
CA SER A 107 4.29 9.72 69.87
C SER A 107 3.14 9.53 70.83
#